data_AF-A0A7X7BBG5-F1
#
_entry.id   AF-A0A7X7BBG5-F1
#
_cell.length_a   1.000
_cell.length_b   1.000
_cell.length_c   1.000
_cell.angle_alpha   90.00
_cell.angle_beta   90.00
_cell.angle_gamma   90.00
#
_symmetry.space_group_name_H-M   'P 1'
#
loop_
_entity.id
_entity.type
_entity.pdbx_description
1 polymer ?
#
loop_
_entity_poly.entity_id
_entity_poly.type
_entity_poly.pdbx_seq_one_letter_code
_entity_poly.pdbx_strand_id
1 'polypeptide(L)'
;LSSVKPGGTFLLASPYDADEVWDRMPDEVERQIIDKKLNFYVVNALKLDHELKLGGRINTVMQTAFFKISGILPAEEAIKALKNAAKKTYGRKGDAVVQKNWDAIDAASDAVKKVDYPSQPAGKVKMPAVVSSAAPDFVKNVTAEIMAQRGDALPVSKIPNDGTWPTATTQWEKRNIATAIPAWDPDTCIQCMQCSLVCPHAAIRGKVYDPANLKDAPETFKSVDAKGVVGKAYPGYKYTIQIAPEDCTGCGLCVQRCPAKNKADPAKKAINMADQIPLRAPEAANWEFFLGLPEADTSKINPATIQGSQLKRPLFEFSGACAGCGETPYVKLLTQLAGDRLLIGNATGCSSIYGGNLPTTPYCQRSDGRGPAWANSLFEDNAEFAFGMRLTADKLNAYAIELLDQVIAAEKAPAELKAVAEKIKTTDQTSGEGVENMRVLVAELKKLLGDGSCCNVCKNLLGVADYLIRKSVWAIGGDGWAYDIGYGGLDHVLASGRNIKILVLDTEVYSNTGGQASKST
;
A
#
# COMPACT_ATOMS: atom_id res chain seq x y z
N LEU A 1 5.02 -6.85 -26.75
CA LEU A 1 6.19 -6.93 -27.66
C LEU A 1 6.02 -5.96 -28.84
N SER A 2 5.55 -4.74 -28.58
CA SER A 2 5.10 -3.82 -29.64
C SER A 2 6.25 -3.32 -30.52
N SER A 3 7.42 -3.03 -29.92
CA SER A 3 8.60 -2.46 -30.58
C SER A 3 9.56 -3.47 -31.22
N VAL A 4 9.41 -4.78 -30.96
CA VAL A 4 10.33 -5.79 -31.53
C VAL A 4 10.13 -5.89 -33.05
N LYS A 5 11.24 -6.00 -33.78
CA LYS A 5 11.26 -6.17 -35.24
C LYS A 5 10.84 -7.60 -35.63
N PRO A 6 10.26 -7.81 -36.83
CA PRO A 6 10.07 -9.15 -37.38
C PRO A 6 11.38 -9.95 -37.39
N GLY A 7 11.32 -11.23 -37.02
CA GLY A 7 12.48 -12.12 -36.86
C GLY A 7 13.33 -11.84 -35.61
N GLY A 8 12.95 -10.88 -34.78
CA GLY A 8 13.70 -10.53 -33.56
C GLY A 8 13.70 -11.62 -32.50
N THR A 9 14.64 -11.54 -31.55
CA THR A 9 14.74 -12.47 -30.42
C THR A 9 13.96 -11.97 -29.21
N PHE A 10 13.17 -12.85 -28.60
CA PHE A 10 12.46 -12.62 -27.34
C PHE A 10 12.95 -13.63 -26.30
N LEU A 11 13.46 -13.15 -25.16
CA LEU A 11 13.89 -13.96 -24.04
C LEU A 11 12.97 -13.70 -22.84
N LEU A 12 12.42 -14.75 -22.26
CA LEU A 12 11.56 -14.68 -21.09
C LEU A 12 12.16 -15.46 -19.90
N ALA A 13 12.24 -14.81 -18.74
CA ALA A 13 12.40 -15.51 -17.47
C ALA A 13 11.01 -15.98 -17.00
N SER A 14 10.81 -17.28 -16.84
CA SER A 14 9.49 -17.87 -16.55
C SER A 14 9.63 -19.02 -15.55
N PRO A 15 8.68 -19.24 -14.64
CA PRO A 15 8.66 -20.46 -13.82
C PRO A 15 8.31 -21.73 -14.63
N TYR A 16 7.94 -21.58 -15.91
CA TYR A 16 7.57 -22.67 -16.82
C TYR A 16 8.67 -22.93 -17.85
N ASP A 17 8.89 -24.20 -18.17
CA ASP A 17 9.86 -24.64 -19.17
C ASP A 17 9.33 -24.48 -20.61
N ALA A 18 10.17 -24.77 -21.61
CA ALA A 18 9.90 -24.47 -23.03
C ALA A 18 8.67 -25.20 -23.62
N ASP A 19 8.33 -26.36 -23.09
CA ASP A 19 7.18 -27.18 -23.47
C ASP A 19 5.87 -26.71 -22.82
N GLU A 20 5.94 -25.92 -21.74
CA GLU A 20 4.76 -25.46 -21.00
C GLU A 20 4.48 -23.97 -21.17
N VAL A 21 5.52 -23.15 -21.38
CA VAL A 21 5.42 -21.69 -21.31
C VAL A 21 4.43 -21.10 -22.31
N TRP A 22 4.30 -21.72 -23.48
CA TRP A 22 3.36 -21.28 -24.51
C TRP A 22 1.93 -21.22 -23.95
N ASP A 23 1.46 -22.31 -23.34
CA ASP A 23 0.12 -22.43 -22.77
C ASP A 23 -0.18 -21.49 -21.58
N ARG A 24 0.81 -20.73 -21.11
CA ARG A 24 0.73 -19.85 -19.94
C ARG A 24 0.78 -18.37 -20.32
N MET A 25 1.01 -18.03 -21.59
CA MET A 25 1.10 -16.65 -22.05
C MET A 25 -0.26 -16.11 -22.53
N PRO A 26 -0.49 -14.79 -22.45
CA PRO A 26 -1.66 -14.19 -23.08
C PRO A 26 -1.65 -14.34 -24.60
N ASP A 27 -2.81 -14.66 -25.18
CA ASP A 27 -2.99 -14.80 -26.63
C ASP A 27 -2.53 -13.56 -27.41
N GLU A 28 -2.66 -12.35 -26.83
CA GLU A 28 -2.21 -11.10 -27.44
C GLU A 28 -0.69 -11.01 -27.58
N VAL A 29 0.06 -11.65 -26.66
CA VAL A 29 1.52 -11.74 -26.69
C VAL A 29 1.96 -12.84 -27.66
N GLU A 30 1.30 -14.00 -27.61
CA GLU A 30 1.51 -15.12 -28.53
C GLU A 30 1.31 -14.70 -29.99
N ARG A 31 0.24 -13.96 -30.27
CA ARG A 31 -0.03 -13.43 -31.62
C ARG A 31 1.09 -12.51 -32.11
N GLN A 32 1.63 -11.66 -31.24
CA GLN A 32 2.79 -10.83 -31.59
C GLN A 32 4.05 -11.67 -31.87
N ILE A 33 4.24 -12.81 -31.18
CA ILE A 33 5.34 -13.74 -31.42
C ILE A 33 5.18 -14.40 -32.80
N ILE A 34 3.98 -14.88 -33.13
CA ILE A 34 3.66 -15.53 -34.40
C ILE A 34 3.78 -14.56 -35.58
N ASP A 35 3.06 -13.44 -35.54
CA ASP A 35 2.96 -12.48 -36.65
C ASP A 35 4.33 -11.92 -37.02
N LYS A 36 5.17 -11.71 -36.00
CA LYS A 36 6.54 -11.21 -36.17
C LYS A 36 7.57 -12.32 -36.32
N LYS A 37 7.18 -13.60 -36.30
CA LYS A 37 8.08 -14.77 -36.42
C LYS A 37 9.27 -14.68 -35.47
N LEU A 38 9.03 -14.40 -34.19
CA LEU A 38 10.10 -14.13 -33.23
C LEU A 38 10.86 -15.41 -32.87
N ASN A 39 12.16 -15.26 -32.60
CA ASN A 39 12.95 -16.31 -31.97
C ASN A 39 12.69 -16.28 -30.46
N PHE A 40 11.79 -17.14 -29.99
CA PHE A 40 11.39 -17.18 -28.58
C PHE A 40 12.27 -18.14 -27.78
N TYR A 41 12.85 -17.64 -26.68
CA TYR A 41 13.63 -18.40 -25.72
C TYR A 41 13.08 -18.21 -24.30
N VAL A 42 13.21 -19.24 -23.49
CA VAL A 42 12.81 -19.23 -22.08
C VAL A 42 13.93 -19.74 -21.18
N VAL A 43 13.98 -19.23 -19.95
CA VAL A 43 14.82 -19.76 -18.88
C VAL A 43 14.09 -19.72 -17.54
N ASN A 44 14.14 -20.82 -16.80
CA ASN A 44 13.58 -20.89 -15.45
C ASN A 44 14.54 -20.34 -14.41
N ALA A 45 14.66 -19.02 -14.39
CA ALA A 45 15.59 -18.32 -13.52
C ALA A 45 15.26 -18.44 -12.03
N LEU A 46 13.98 -18.66 -11.67
CA LEU A 46 13.55 -18.88 -10.28
C LEU A 46 13.99 -20.26 -9.76
N LYS A 47 13.84 -21.30 -10.58
CA LYS A 47 14.36 -22.64 -10.26
C LYS A 47 15.88 -22.60 -10.04
N LEU A 48 16.60 -21.94 -10.95
CA LEU A 48 18.05 -21.77 -10.83
C LEU A 48 18.43 -20.97 -9.58
N ASP A 49 17.68 -19.92 -9.24
CA ASP A 49 17.90 -19.17 -8.00
C ASP A 49 17.77 -20.06 -6.76
N HIS A 50 16.77 -20.93 -6.71
CA HIS A 50 16.55 -21.85 -5.59
C HIS A 50 17.63 -22.93 -5.49
N GLU A 51 17.94 -23.59 -6.60
CA GLU A 51 18.94 -24.67 -6.66
C GLU A 51 20.34 -24.16 -6.33
N LEU A 52 20.70 -22.98 -6.86
CA LEU A 52 22.02 -22.36 -6.68
C LEU A 52 22.06 -21.37 -5.49
N LYS A 53 20.93 -21.14 -4.83
CA LYS A 53 20.77 -20.21 -3.69
C LYS A 53 21.26 -18.80 -4.01
N LEU A 54 20.87 -18.21 -5.16
CA LEU A 54 21.38 -16.90 -5.61
C LEU A 54 20.77 -15.71 -4.81
N GLY A 55 19.67 -15.96 -4.10
CA GLY A 55 18.99 -15.01 -3.21
C GLY A 55 18.10 -14.02 -3.98
N GLY A 56 17.35 -14.50 -4.96
CA GLY A 56 16.49 -13.72 -5.86
C GLY A 56 17.24 -13.02 -7.00
N ARG A 57 18.54 -13.27 -7.16
CA ARG A 57 19.40 -12.57 -8.13
C ARG A 57 19.53 -13.36 -9.42
N ILE A 58 18.69 -13.03 -10.39
CA ILE A 58 18.69 -13.66 -11.71
C ILE A 58 19.53 -12.92 -12.76
N ASN A 59 20.22 -11.84 -12.39
CA ASN A 59 21.00 -11.00 -13.31
C ASN A 59 22.07 -11.79 -14.09
N THR A 60 22.86 -12.63 -13.40
CA THR A 60 23.89 -13.48 -14.03
C THR A 60 23.26 -14.49 -14.99
N VAL A 61 22.11 -15.06 -14.61
CA VAL A 61 21.36 -16.01 -15.44
C VAL A 61 20.90 -15.31 -16.72
N MET A 62 20.23 -14.16 -16.60
CA MET A 62 19.70 -13.41 -17.73
C MET A 62 20.79 -12.83 -18.63
N GLN A 63 21.90 -12.37 -18.05
CA GLN A 63 23.06 -11.89 -18.81
C GLN A 63 23.67 -13.02 -19.62
N THR A 64 23.83 -14.21 -19.02
CA THR A 64 24.35 -15.39 -19.72
C THR A 64 23.44 -15.80 -20.86
N ALA A 65 22.13 -15.86 -20.59
CA ALA A 65 21.12 -16.16 -21.59
C ALA A 65 21.19 -15.19 -22.79
N PHE A 66 21.27 -13.89 -22.52
CA PHE A 66 21.42 -12.86 -23.55
C PHE A 66 22.63 -13.11 -24.45
N PHE A 67 23.81 -13.29 -23.87
CA PHE A 67 25.03 -13.49 -24.65
C PHE A 67 25.01 -14.80 -25.46
N LYS A 68 24.41 -15.86 -24.90
CA LYS A 68 24.27 -17.14 -25.59
C LYS A 68 23.38 -17.05 -26.85
N ILE A 69 22.30 -16.28 -26.80
CA ILE A 69 21.27 -16.26 -27.86
C ILE A 69 21.32 -15.03 -28.76
N SER A 70 22.05 -13.98 -28.38
CA SER A 70 22.09 -12.71 -29.13
C SER A 70 22.90 -12.80 -30.42
N GLY A 71 23.85 -13.74 -30.52
CA GLY A 71 24.74 -13.87 -31.68
C GLY A 71 25.78 -12.75 -31.80
N ILE A 72 25.96 -11.91 -30.76
CA ILE A 72 26.96 -10.83 -30.75
C ILE A 72 28.39 -11.40 -30.69
N LEU A 73 28.57 -12.50 -29.96
CA LEU A 73 29.84 -13.22 -29.81
C LEU A 73 29.60 -14.72 -30.00
N PRO A 74 30.62 -15.49 -30.42
CA PRO A 74 30.60 -16.94 -30.31
C PRO A 74 30.32 -17.38 -28.87
N ALA A 75 29.50 -18.42 -28.68
CA ALA A 75 29.01 -18.81 -27.35
C ALA A 75 30.14 -19.10 -26.35
N GLU A 76 31.18 -19.82 -26.77
CA GLU A 76 32.33 -20.15 -25.92
C GLU A 76 33.12 -18.90 -25.50
N GLU A 77 33.32 -17.96 -26.42
CA GLU A 77 33.98 -16.68 -26.13
C GLU A 77 33.16 -15.85 -25.15
N ALA A 78 31.84 -15.83 -25.32
CA ALA A 78 30.95 -15.09 -24.45
C ALA A 78 30.94 -15.65 -23.02
N ILE A 79 30.86 -16.98 -22.87
CA ILE A 79 30.95 -17.66 -21.56
C ILE A 79 32.29 -17.35 -20.89
N LYS A 80 33.40 -17.45 -21.63
CA LYS A 80 34.74 -17.12 -21.12
C LYS A 80 34.83 -15.66 -20.68
N ALA A 81 34.29 -14.73 -21.46
CA ALA A 81 34.26 -13.30 -21.12
C ALA A 81 33.43 -13.04 -19.84
N LEU A 82 32.26 -13.68 -19.70
CA LEU A 82 31.42 -13.58 -18.51
C LEU A 82 32.14 -14.11 -17.26
N LYS A 83 32.79 -15.26 -17.35
CA LYS A 83 33.57 -15.83 -16.23
C LYS A 83 34.73 -14.93 -15.83
N ASN A 84 35.43 -14.33 -16.79
CA ASN A 84 36.49 -13.36 -16.53
C ASN A 84 35.95 -12.09 -15.85
N ALA A 85 34.82 -11.57 -16.31
CA ALA A 85 34.17 -10.41 -15.70
C ALA A 85 33.71 -10.70 -14.26
N ALA A 86 33.10 -11.86 -14.01
CA ALA A 86 32.72 -12.29 -12.68
C ALA A 86 33.93 -12.37 -11.73
N LYS A 87 35.06 -12.92 -12.19
CA LYS A 87 36.31 -12.96 -11.42
C LYS A 87 36.86 -11.56 -11.14
N LYS A 88 36.83 -10.65 -12.11
CA LYS A 88 37.27 -9.26 -11.93
C LYS A 88 36.42 -8.51 -10.90
N THR A 89 35.09 -8.66 -10.99
CA THR A 89 34.13 -7.95 -10.12
C THR A 89 34.08 -8.53 -8.71
N TYR A 90 34.08 -9.84 -8.58
CA TYR A 90 33.85 -10.54 -7.31
C TYR A 90 35.10 -11.18 -6.70
N GLY A 91 36.26 -11.11 -7.36
CA GLY A 91 37.50 -11.72 -6.85
C GLY A 91 37.89 -11.22 -5.46
N ARG A 92 37.62 -9.95 -5.15
CA ARG A 92 37.84 -9.38 -3.79
C ARG A 92 36.91 -9.97 -2.71
N LYS A 93 35.82 -10.65 -3.11
CA LYS A 93 34.87 -11.31 -2.19
C LYS A 93 35.20 -12.79 -1.95
N GLY A 94 36.30 -13.30 -2.53
CA GLY A 94 36.80 -14.66 -2.33
C GLY A 94 36.39 -15.66 -3.41
N ASP A 95 37.18 -16.73 -3.55
CA ASP A 95 37.03 -17.73 -4.62
C ASP A 95 35.70 -18.47 -4.59
N ALA A 96 35.13 -18.71 -3.40
CA ALA A 96 33.81 -19.33 -3.26
C ALA A 96 32.69 -18.50 -3.93
N VAL A 97 32.77 -17.17 -3.86
CA VAL A 97 31.80 -16.27 -4.52
C VAL A 97 32.00 -16.28 -6.03
N VAL A 98 33.25 -16.33 -6.50
CA VAL A 98 33.57 -16.43 -7.93
C VAL A 98 33.06 -17.76 -8.50
N GLN A 99 33.34 -18.89 -7.84
CA GLN A 99 32.90 -20.21 -8.27
C GLN A 99 31.38 -20.28 -8.37
N LYS A 100 30.67 -19.77 -7.36
CA LYS A 100 29.20 -19.72 -7.38
C LYS A 100 28.64 -18.94 -8.58
N ASN A 101 29.31 -17.87 -9.01
CA ASN A 101 28.92 -17.14 -10.21
C ASN A 101 29.24 -17.92 -11.48
N TRP A 102 30.35 -18.65 -11.53
CA TRP A 102 30.68 -19.53 -12.65
C TRP A 102 29.69 -20.67 -12.79
N ASP A 103 29.33 -21.32 -11.69
CA ASP A 103 28.30 -22.38 -11.68
C ASP A 103 26.95 -21.83 -12.17
N ALA A 104 26.60 -20.60 -11.77
CA ALA A 104 25.40 -19.93 -12.27
C ALA A 104 25.46 -19.59 -13.76
N ILE A 105 26.62 -19.19 -14.29
CA ILE A 105 26.83 -18.97 -15.73
C ILE A 105 26.66 -20.29 -16.48
N ASP A 106 27.30 -21.37 -16.02
CA ASP A 106 27.24 -22.66 -16.69
C ASP A 106 25.81 -23.23 -16.68
N ALA A 107 25.15 -23.25 -15.51
CA ALA A 107 23.77 -23.70 -15.39
C ALA A 107 22.80 -22.85 -16.22
N ALA A 108 22.98 -21.53 -16.24
CA ALA A 108 22.15 -20.63 -17.04
C ALA A 108 22.34 -20.84 -18.54
N SER A 109 23.59 -21.08 -18.99
CA SER A 109 23.86 -21.43 -20.38
C SER A 109 23.01 -22.64 -20.75
N ASP A 110 23.08 -23.73 -19.99
CA ASP A 110 22.40 -24.98 -20.33
C ASP A 110 20.88 -24.92 -20.20
N ALA A 111 20.37 -24.07 -19.31
CA ALA A 111 18.94 -23.94 -19.03
C ALA A 111 18.16 -23.13 -20.08
N VAL A 112 18.82 -22.28 -20.88
CA VAL A 112 18.14 -21.45 -21.89
C VAL A 112 17.73 -22.32 -23.06
N LYS A 113 16.42 -22.40 -23.30
CA LYS A 113 15.84 -23.24 -24.36
C LYS A 113 15.05 -22.40 -25.35
N LYS A 114 15.16 -22.76 -26.63
CA LYS A 114 14.26 -22.23 -27.66
C LYS A 114 12.88 -22.85 -27.47
N VAL A 115 11.86 -22.02 -27.61
CA VAL A 115 10.46 -22.45 -27.54
C VAL A 115 9.97 -22.66 -28.97
N ASP A 116 9.58 -23.90 -29.27
CA ASP A 116 8.86 -24.21 -30.49
C ASP A 116 7.37 -23.93 -30.25
N TYR A 117 6.80 -23.01 -31.02
CA TYR A 117 5.43 -22.55 -30.84
C TYR A 117 4.56 -22.81 -32.09
N PRO A 118 3.27 -23.12 -31.91
CA PRO A 118 2.33 -23.33 -33.01
C PRO A 118 2.06 -22.05 -33.81
N SER A 119 1.42 -22.20 -34.97
CA SER A 119 1.04 -21.07 -35.84
C SER A 119 -0.19 -20.29 -35.35
N GLN A 120 -0.77 -20.68 -34.22
CA GLN A 120 -1.95 -20.05 -33.61
C GLN A 120 -1.76 -19.89 -32.10
N PRO A 121 -2.36 -18.86 -31.50
CA PRO A 121 -2.41 -18.72 -30.04
C PRO A 121 -3.00 -19.97 -29.36
N ALA A 122 -2.58 -20.25 -28.12
CA ALA A 122 -3.07 -21.36 -27.32
C ALA A 122 -4.56 -21.22 -26.97
N GLY A 123 -5.09 -20.00 -26.91
CA GLY A 123 -6.49 -19.73 -26.61
C GLY A 123 -6.85 -19.94 -25.14
N LYS A 124 -5.85 -19.94 -24.25
CA LYS A 124 -5.99 -20.30 -22.83
C LYS A 124 -6.02 -19.11 -21.89
N VAL A 125 -5.29 -18.05 -22.22
CA VAL A 125 -5.13 -16.88 -21.34
C VAL A 125 -5.30 -15.61 -22.16
N LYS A 126 -6.05 -14.65 -21.62
CA LYS A 126 -6.18 -13.30 -22.17
C LYS A 126 -5.42 -12.31 -21.32
N MET A 127 -4.91 -11.27 -21.95
CA MET A 127 -4.28 -10.18 -21.21
C MET A 127 -5.34 -9.49 -20.34
N PRO A 128 -5.15 -9.38 -19.02
CA PRO A 128 -6.10 -8.71 -18.16
C PRO A 128 -6.15 -7.21 -18.49
N ALA A 129 -7.27 -6.57 -18.15
CA ALA A 129 -7.32 -5.11 -18.10
C ALA A 129 -6.30 -4.58 -17.07
N VAL A 130 -5.78 -3.37 -17.31
CA VAL A 130 -4.76 -2.75 -16.44
C VAL A 130 -5.29 -2.51 -15.03
N VAL A 131 -6.57 -2.15 -14.93
CA VAL A 131 -7.31 -2.01 -13.67
C VAL A 131 -8.69 -2.65 -13.83
N SER A 132 -9.32 -2.98 -12.71
CA SER A 132 -10.69 -3.51 -12.68
C SER A 132 -11.69 -2.54 -13.34
N SER A 133 -12.73 -3.09 -13.97
CA SER A 133 -13.85 -2.30 -14.50
C SER A 133 -14.65 -1.58 -13.41
N ALA A 134 -14.56 -2.05 -12.16
CA ALA A 134 -15.15 -1.41 -10.99
C ALA A 134 -14.39 -0.15 -10.53
N ALA A 135 -13.21 0.12 -11.09
CA ALA A 135 -12.42 1.29 -10.72
C ALA A 135 -13.14 2.61 -11.13
N PRO A 136 -12.93 3.71 -10.39
CA PRO A 136 -13.46 5.02 -10.75
C PRO A 136 -13.02 5.47 -12.14
N ASP A 137 -13.81 6.34 -12.78
CA ASP A 137 -13.54 6.79 -14.15
C ASP A 137 -12.19 7.49 -14.32
N PHE A 138 -11.76 8.26 -13.32
CA PHE A 138 -10.43 8.85 -13.33
C PHE A 138 -9.33 7.77 -13.33
N VAL A 139 -9.52 6.71 -12.54
CA VAL A 139 -8.55 5.60 -12.47
C VAL A 139 -8.49 4.85 -13.80
N LYS A 140 -9.65 4.54 -14.40
CA LYS A 140 -9.72 3.81 -15.69
C LYS A 140 -9.16 4.62 -16.86
N ASN A 141 -9.43 5.93 -16.91
CA ASN A 141 -9.17 6.74 -18.09
C ASN A 141 -7.87 7.56 -18.02
N VAL A 142 -7.28 7.72 -16.84
CA VAL A 142 -6.05 8.51 -16.62
C VAL A 142 -4.98 7.66 -15.95
N THR A 143 -5.23 7.19 -14.72
CA THR A 143 -4.25 6.42 -13.94
C THR A 143 -3.81 5.15 -14.68
N ALA A 144 -4.75 4.38 -15.24
CA ALA A 144 -4.46 3.14 -15.95
C ALA A 144 -3.61 3.36 -17.23
N GLU A 145 -3.79 4.48 -17.93
CA GLU A 145 -2.96 4.81 -19.09
C GLU A 145 -1.53 5.13 -18.69
N ILE A 146 -1.33 5.84 -17.57
CA ILE A 146 0.02 6.10 -17.03
C ILE A 146 0.66 4.80 -16.54
N MET A 147 -0.07 3.96 -15.80
CA MET A 147 0.40 2.64 -15.35
C MET A 147 0.83 1.76 -16.52
N ALA A 148 0.12 1.85 -17.65
CA ALA A 148 0.40 1.10 -18.86
C ALA A 148 1.48 1.74 -19.76
N GLN A 149 2.21 2.74 -19.26
CA GLN A 149 3.27 3.48 -19.96
C GLN A 149 2.78 4.19 -21.23
N ARG A 150 1.52 4.66 -21.21
CA ARG A 150 0.90 5.46 -22.28
C ARG A 150 0.53 6.88 -21.82
N GLY A 151 1.11 7.32 -20.70
CA GLY A 151 0.83 8.63 -20.10
C GLY A 151 1.11 9.81 -21.04
N ASP A 152 2.15 9.73 -21.89
CA ASP A 152 2.49 10.76 -22.86
C ASP A 152 1.40 11.03 -23.91
N ALA A 153 0.48 10.07 -24.12
CA ALA A 153 -0.63 10.22 -25.05
C ALA A 153 -1.85 10.93 -24.42
N LEU A 154 -1.86 11.15 -23.10
CA LEU A 154 -2.97 11.81 -22.43
C LEU A 154 -3.00 13.31 -22.78
N PRO A 155 -4.16 13.85 -23.20
CA PRO A 155 -4.28 15.28 -23.45
C PRO A 155 -4.31 16.07 -22.12
N VAL A 156 -3.84 17.32 -22.16
CA VAL A 156 -3.85 18.24 -21.01
C VAL A 156 -5.24 18.35 -20.36
N SER A 157 -6.31 18.26 -21.14
CA SER A 157 -7.70 18.32 -20.65
C SER A 157 -8.11 17.17 -19.72
N LYS A 158 -7.31 16.10 -19.61
CA LYS A 158 -7.54 14.99 -18.66
C LYS A 158 -6.85 15.19 -17.32
N ILE A 159 -5.99 16.21 -17.19
CA ILE A 159 -5.20 16.47 -15.98
C ILE A 159 -5.89 17.57 -15.15
N PRO A 160 -6.07 17.39 -13.83
CA PRO A 160 -6.58 18.44 -12.94
C PRO A 160 -5.72 19.71 -13.00
N ASN A 161 -6.35 20.88 -13.05
CA ASN A 161 -5.66 22.16 -13.24
C ASN A 161 -4.86 22.65 -12.02
N ASP A 162 -5.13 22.08 -10.85
CA ASP A 162 -4.46 22.34 -9.58
C ASP A 162 -3.51 21.21 -9.15
N GLY A 163 -3.41 20.14 -9.94
CA GLY A 163 -2.62 18.96 -9.61
C GLY A 163 -3.22 18.06 -8.52
N THR A 164 -4.46 18.30 -8.08
CA THR A 164 -5.11 17.48 -7.06
C THR A 164 -5.48 16.10 -7.62
N TRP A 165 -4.96 15.03 -7.00
CA TRP A 165 -5.23 13.65 -7.41
C TRP A 165 -6.23 12.95 -6.48
N PRO A 166 -7.07 12.03 -6.97
CA PRO A 166 -7.92 11.24 -6.10
C PRO A 166 -7.10 10.36 -5.15
N THR A 167 -7.63 10.18 -3.94
CA THR A 167 -7.13 9.24 -2.93
C THR A 167 -7.54 7.80 -3.24
N ALA A 168 -6.95 6.83 -2.55
CA ALA A 168 -7.32 5.41 -2.60
C ALA A 168 -7.17 4.79 -3.99
N THR A 169 -6.12 5.13 -4.72
CA THR A 169 -5.96 4.63 -6.10
C THR A 169 -5.03 3.42 -6.19
N THR A 170 -4.14 3.20 -5.22
CA THR A 170 -3.28 1.99 -5.17
C THR A 170 -4.05 0.68 -5.05
N GLN A 171 -5.25 0.69 -4.45
CA GLN A 171 -6.10 -0.50 -4.33
C GLN A 171 -6.48 -1.14 -5.68
N TRP A 172 -6.39 -0.36 -6.77
CA TRP A 172 -6.69 -0.81 -8.13
C TRP A 172 -5.46 -1.31 -8.90
N GLU A 173 -4.24 -1.18 -8.36
CA GLU A 173 -3.03 -1.57 -9.07
C GLU A 173 -2.86 -3.07 -9.19
N LYS A 174 -3.07 -3.80 -8.09
CA LYS A 174 -2.91 -5.28 -8.02
C LYS A 174 -1.63 -5.76 -8.70
N ARG A 175 -0.50 -5.15 -8.32
CA ARG A 175 0.81 -5.25 -9.01
C ARG A 175 1.33 -6.68 -9.17
N ASN A 176 0.95 -7.57 -8.25
CA ASN A 176 1.23 -9.00 -8.27
C ASN A 176 2.73 -9.33 -8.46
N ILE A 177 3.58 -8.79 -7.58
CA ILE A 177 5.05 -8.86 -7.71
C ILE A 177 5.72 -9.91 -6.82
N ALA A 178 5.03 -10.44 -5.81
CA ALA A 178 5.62 -11.40 -4.88
C ALA A 178 5.73 -12.80 -5.49
N THR A 179 6.85 -13.49 -5.30
CA THR A 179 6.98 -14.91 -5.70
C THR A 179 6.39 -15.86 -4.65
N ALA A 180 6.41 -15.45 -3.39
CA ALA A 180 5.80 -16.14 -2.25
C ALA A 180 4.99 -15.17 -1.39
N ILE A 181 3.90 -15.65 -0.79
CA ILE A 181 3.01 -14.87 0.07
C ILE A 181 2.73 -15.59 1.39
N PRO A 182 2.35 -14.87 2.45
CA PRO A 182 1.95 -15.50 3.70
C PRO A 182 0.66 -16.32 3.54
N ALA A 183 0.67 -17.57 4.00
CA ALA A 183 -0.50 -18.44 4.11
C ALA A 183 -0.88 -18.62 5.59
N TRP A 184 -2.17 -18.45 5.90
CA TRP A 184 -2.70 -18.53 7.26
C TRP A 184 -3.08 -19.95 7.68
N ASP A 185 -2.59 -20.35 8.85
CA ASP A 185 -2.96 -21.52 9.64
C ASP A 185 -3.84 -21.07 10.82
N PRO A 186 -5.17 -21.26 10.74
CA PRO A 186 -6.09 -20.82 11.76
C PRO A 186 -5.96 -21.57 13.09
N ASP A 187 -5.54 -22.84 13.07
CA ASP A 187 -5.47 -23.71 14.25
C ASP A 187 -4.34 -23.26 15.18
N THR A 188 -3.21 -22.86 14.60
CA THR A 188 -2.06 -22.31 15.34
C THR A 188 -2.29 -20.85 15.76
N CYS A 189 -3.17 -20.12 15.08
CA CYS A 189 -3.34 -18.69 15.28
C CYS A 189 -3.85 -18.31 16.67
N ILE A 190 -3.14 -17.39 17.35
CA ILE A 190 -3.54 -16.88 18.67
C ILE A 190 -4.30 -15.53 18.60
N GLN A 191 -4.63 -15.05 17.40
CA GLN A 191 -5.42 -13.83 17.16
C GLN A 191 -4.81 -12.55 17.77
N CYS A 192 -3.47 -12.42 17.69
CA CYS A 192 -2.74 -11.27 18.26
C CYS A 192 -2.62 -10.05 17.34
N MET A 193 -2.96 -10.18 16.05
CA MET A 193 -2.87 -9.14 15.02
C MET A 193 -1.47 -8.53 14.76
N GLN A 194 -0.40 -9.08 15.33
CA GLN A 194 0.95 -8.56 15.11
C GLN A 194 1.39 -8.66 13.63
N CYS A 195 0.92 -9.67 12.91
CA CYS A 195 1.17 -9.80 11.48
C CYS A 195 0.58 -8.64 10.66
N SER A 196 -0.59 -8.12 11.05
CA SER A 196 -1.20 -6.95 10.39
C SER A 196 -0.51 -5.64 10.79
N LEU A 197 -0.10 -5.52 12.05
CA LEU A 197 0.62 -4.35 12.55
C LEU A 197 1.90 -4.08 11.76
N VAL A 198 2.74 -5.10 11.59
CA VAL A 198 4.06 -4.97 10.95
C VAL A 198 4.03 -4.98 9.43
N CYS A 199 2.87 -5.21 8.81
CA CYS A 199 2.80 -5.24 7.36
C CYS A 199 3.02 -3.83 6.78
N PRO A 200 4.07 -3.61 5.98
CA PRO A 200 4.38 -2.29 5.43
C PRO A 200 3.42 -1.86 4.30
N HIS A 201 2.60 -2.77 3.78
CA HIS A 201 1.70 -2.50 2.64
C HIS A 201 0.23 -2.70 2.99
N ALA A 202 -0.11 -3.00 4.25
CA ALA A 202 -1.46 -3.38 4.66
C ALA A 202 -2.05 -4.58 3.85
N ALA A 203 -1.19 -5.44 3.32
CA ALA A 203 -1.55 -6.63 2.53
C ALA A 203 -1.94 -7.85 3.38
N ILE A 204 -1.95 -7.72 4.70
CA ILE A 204 -2.49 -8.72 5.63
C ILE A 204 -3.30 -8.00 6.70
N ARG A 205 -4.57 -8.36 6.82
CA ARG A 205 -5.55 -7.71 7.72
C ARG A 205 -6.35 -8.76 8.46
N GLY A 206 -7.00 -8.35 9.54
CA GLY A 206 -7.97 -9.20 10.20
C GLY A 206 -9.28 -8.50 10.46
N LYS A 207 -10.36 -9.28 10.44
CA LYS A 207 -11.71 -8.85 10.80
C LYS A 207 -12.32 -9.81 11.81
N VAL A 208 -13.25 -9.27 12.60
CA VAL A 208 -14.13 -10.03 13.48
C VAL A 208 -15.57 -9.67 13.13
N TYR A 209 -16.44 -10.66 12.94
CA TYR A 209 -17.76 -10.46 12.36
C TYR A 209 -18.74 -11.55 12.80
N ASP A 210 -20.04 -11.26 12.70
CA ASP A 210 -21.10 -12.21 13.03
C ASP A 210 -21.06 -13.41 12.06
N PRO A 211 -21.21 -14.67 12.54
CA PRO A 211 -21.19 -15.86 11.70
C PRO A 211 -22.18 -15.82 10.51
N ALA A 212 -23.28 -15.09 10.60
CA ALA A 212 -24.26 -14.95 9.52
C ALA A 212 -23.66 -14.32 8.24
N ASN A 213 -22.56 -13.57 8.36
CA ASN A 213 -21.86 -12.98 7.21
C ASN A 213 -21.08 -14.01 6.38
N LEU A 214 -20.99 -15.28 6.81
CA LEU A 214 -20.26 -16.34 6.08
C LEU A 214 -21.10 -17.08 5.03
N LYS A 215 -22.37 -16.71 4.85
CA LYS A 215 -23.29 -17.43 3.96
C LYS A 215 -22.75 -17.57 2.53
N ASP A 216 -22.14 -16.52 2.00
CA ASP A 216 -21.64 -16.44 0.63
C ASP A 216 -20.09 -16.51 0.57
N ALA A 217 -19.47 -17.06 1.62
CA ALA A 217 -18.02 -17.19 1.68
C ALA A 217 -17.50 -18.16 0.60
N PRO A 218 -16.42 -17.83 -0.13
CA PRO A 218 -15.76 -18.78 -1.02
C PRO A 218 -15.37 -20.07 -0.28
N GLU A 219 -15.33 -21.21 -0.98
CA GLU A 219 -14.98 -22.51 -0.39
C GLU A 219 -13.61 -22.50 0.33
N THR A 220 -12.67 -21.74 -0.22
CA THR A 220 -11.31 -21.59 0.33
C THR A 220 -11.19 -20.55 1.45
N PHE A 221 -12.27 -19.83 1.78
CA PHE A 221 -12.24 -18.76 2.77
C PHE A 221 -12.16 -19.33 4.18
N LYS A 222 -11.06 -19.03 4.87
CA LYS A 222 -10.81 -19.55 6.22
C LYS A 222 -11.41 -18.63 7.28
N SER A 223 -12.03 -19.22 8.29
CA SER A 223 -12.48 -18.53 9.50
C SER A 223 -12.37 -19.44 10.74
N VAL A 224 -12.19 -18.83 11.92
CA VAL A 224 -12.22 -19.53 13.22
C VAL A 224 -13.02 -18.72 14.23
N ASP A 225 -13.41 -19.34 15.34
CA ASP A 225 -14.06 -18.62 16.44
C ASP A 225 -13.14 -17.55 17.02
N ALA A 226 -13.67 -16.36 17.26
CA ALA A 226 -12.98 -15.31 17.99
C ALA A 226 -12.65 -15.79 19.41
N LYS A 227 -11.39 -15.63 19.84
CA LYS A 227 -10.89 -16.07 21.14
C LYS A 227 -10.02 -15.01 21.80
N GLY A 228 -9.63 -15.27 23.05
CA GLY A 228 -8.80 -14.35 23.83
C GLY A 228 -9.45 -12.98 23.99
N VAL A 229 -8.68 -11.91 23.80
CA VAL A 229 -9.17 -10.53 23.93
C VAL A 229 -10.26 -10.20 22.90
N VAL A 230 -10.12 -10.68 21.67
CA VAL A 230 -11.10 -10.44 20.60
C VAL A 230 -12.41 -11.16 20.92
N GLY A 231 -12.37 -12.44 21.28
CA GLY A 231 -13.56 -13.20 21.64
C GLY A 231 -14.31 -12.67 22.88
N LYS A 232 -13.60 -12.08 23.85
CA LYS A 232 -14.23 -11.41 25.00
C LYS A 232 -15.01 -10.15 24.59
N ALA A 233 -14.49 -9.38 23.63
CA ALA A 233 -15.16 -8.20 23.09
C ALA A 233 -16.28 -8.55 22.11
N TYR A 234 -16.19 -9.71 21.46
CA TYR A 234 -17.13 -10.18 20.44
C TYR A 234 -17.51 -11.66 20.67
N PRO A 235 -18.33 -11.97 21.68
CA PRO A 235 -18.70 -13.35 22.00
C PRO A 235 -19.47 -14.01 20.85
N GLY A 236 -19.06 -15.21 20.44
CA GLY A 236 -19.71 -15.98 19.37
C GLY A 236 -19.37 -15.53 17.94
N TYR A 237 -18.52 -14.51 17.77
CA TYR A 237 -18.14 -14.01 16.45
C TYR A 237 -17.06 -14.89 15.79
N LYS A 238 -16.95 -14.79 14.48
CA LYS A 238 -15.87 -15.39 13.68
C LYS A 238 -14.75 -14.38 13.46
N TYR A 239 -13.56 -14.91 13.23
CA TYR A 239 -12.32 -14.19 13.04
C TYR A 239 -11.57 -14.74 11.82
N THR A 240 -11.05 -13.83 11.00
CA THR A 240 -10.20 -14.17 9.84
C THR A 240 -8.98 -13.27 9.80
N ILE A 241 -7.81 -13.84 9.50
CA ILE A 241 -6.69 -13.12 8.90
C ILE A 241 -6.71 -13.38 7.41
N GLN A 242 -6.83 -12.34 6.60
CA GLN A 242 -6.86 -12.43 5.14
C GLN A 242 -5.67 -11.69 4.53
N ILE A 243 -5.17 -12.25 3.43
CA ILE A 243 -4.02 -11.75 2.69
C ILE A 243 -4.50 -11.22 1.34
N ALA A 244 -3.98 -10.06 0.93
CA ALA A 244 -4.16 -9.50 -0.40
C ALA A 244 -3.02 -10.04 -1.30
N PRO A 245 -3.26 -11.10 -2.10
CA PRO A 245 -2.16 -11.80 -2.78
C PRO A 245 -1.45 -10.92 -3.81
N GLU A 246 -2.20 -10.06 -4.50
CA GLU A 246 -1.70 -9.21 -5.59
C GLU A 246 -1.06 -7.90 -5.09
N ASP A 247 -1.26 -7.55 -3.82
CA ASP A 247 -0.65 -6.36 -3.21
C ASP A 247 0.47 -6.73 -2.20
N CYS A 248 0.63 -8.01 -1.90
CA CYS A 248 1.72 -8.48 -1.06
C CYS A 248 3.06 -8.33 -1.80
N THR A 249 4.09 -7.88 -1.08
CA THR A 249 5.45 -7.72 -1.59
C THR A 249 6.38 -8.89 -1.22
N GLY A 250 5.87 -9.91 -0.51
CA GLY A 250 6.65 -11.10 -0.15
C GLY A 250 7.75 -10.88 0.90
N CYS A 251 7.75 -9.74 1.62
CA CYS A 251 8.84 -9.38 2.55
C CYS A 251 9.00 -10.29 3.78
N GLY A 252 8.01 -11.13 4.11
CA GLY A 252 8.11 -12.10 5.21
C GLY A 252 8.04 -11.52 6.64
N LEU A 253 7.96 -10.20 6.83
CA LEU A 253 7.92 -9.59 8.18
C LEU A 253 6.77 -10.11 9.06
N CYS A 254 5.59 -10.38 8.48
CA CYS A 254 4.46 -10.94 9.20
C CYS A 254 4.74 -12.35 9.73
N VAL A 255 5.47 -13.18 8.98
CA VAL A 255 5.93 -14.52 9.37
C VAL A 255 6.99 -14.41 10.46
N GLN A 256 7.98 -13.54 10.26
CA GLN A 256 9.05 -13.31 11.24
C GLN A 256 8.47 -12.86 12.58
N ARG A 257 7.53 -11.91 12.57
CA ARG A 257 6.90 -11.38 13.78
C ARG A 257 5.93 -12.33 14.44
N CYS A 258 5.35 -13.29 13.71
CA CYS A 258 4.36 -14.20 14.28
C CYS A 258 4.92 -14.92 15.52
N PRO A 259 4.29 -14.75 16.72
CA PRO A 259 4.78 -15.34 17.96
C PRO A 259 4.27 -16.77 18.19
N ALA A 260 3.24 -17.19 17.44
CA ALA A 260 2.65 -18.51 17.57
C ALA A 260 3.55 -19.58 16.95
N LYS A 261 3.65 -20.72 17.62
CA LYS A 261 4.35 -21.92 17.14
C LYS A 261 3.34 -23.06 17.03
N ASN A 262 3.39 -23.80 15.94
CA ASN A 262 2.57 -25.00 15.77
C ASN A 262 3.05 -26.08 16.75
N LYS A 263 2.10 -26.81 17.35
CA LYS A 263 2.41 -27.83 18.37
C LYS A 263 3.04 -29.09 17.80
N ALA A 264 2.65 -29.49 16.59
CA ALA A 264 3.16 -30.68 15.91
C ALA A 264 4.53 -30.41 15.25
N ASP A 265 4.71 -29.21 14.69
CA ASP A 265 5.96 -28.78 14.06
C ASP A 265 6.34 -27.36 14.51
N PRO A 266 7.25 -27.21 15.49
CA PRO A 266 7.68 -25.91 16.00
C PRO A 266 8.39 -25.01 14.96
N ALA A 267 8.79 -25.54 13.80
CA ALA A 267 9.31 -24.73 12.70
C ALA A 267 8.21 -23.97 11.96
N LYS A 268 6.95 -24.42 12.07
CA LYS A 268 5.78 -23.75 11.51
C LYS A 268 5.14 -22.80 12.52
N LYS A 269 4.62 -21.70 12.00
CA LYS A 269 3.89 -20.68 12.75
C LYS A 269 2.44 -20.58 12.27
N ALA A 270 1.66 -19.65 12.83
CA ALA A 270 0.30 -19.39 12.35
C ALA A 270 0.25 -18.72 10.97
N ILE A 271 1.35 -18.13 10.51
CA ILE A 271 1.49 -17.55 9.18
C ILE A 271 2.86 -18.01 8.66
N ASN A 272 2.92 -18.58 7.45
CA ASN A 272 4.16 -19.07 6.84
C ASN A 272 4.23 -18.62 5.37
N MET A 273 5.42 -18.47 4.81
CA MET A 273 5.55 -18.18 3.38
C MET A 273 5.20 -19.42 2.56
N ALA A 274 4.48 -19.23 1.46
CA ALA A 274 4.12 -20.26 0.49
C ALA A 274 4.16 -19.68 -0.93
N ASP A 275 4.33 -20.56 -1.93
CA ASP A 275 4.37 -20.14 -3.34
C ASP A 275 3.08 -19.43 -3.74
N GLN A 276 3.23 -18.29 -4.43
CA GLN A 276 2.12 -17.38 -4.70
C GLN A 276 1.19 -17.89 -5.81
N ILE A 277 1.75 -18.48 -6.86
CA ILE A 277 1.02 -18.92 -8.06
C ILE A 277 -0.23 -19.77 -7.75
N PRO A 278 -0.14 -20.87 -6.96
CA PRO A 278 -1.31 -21.70 -6.66
C PRO A 278 -2.32 -21.00 -5.74
N LEU A 279 -1.89 -19.98 -4.99
CA LEU A 279 -2.72 -19.27 -4.02
C LEU A 279 -3.37 -18.01 -4.59
N ARG A 280 -2.82 -17.42 -5.66
CA ARG A 280 -3.23 -16.10 -6.16
C ARG A 280 -4.72 -15.99 -6.43
N ALA A 281 -5.25 -16.85 -7.30
CA ALA A 281 -6.65 -16.80 -7.71
C ALA A 281 -7.63 -17.05 -6.54
N PRO A 282 -7.50 -18.13 -5.73
CA PRO A 282 -8.40 -18.33 -4.60
C PRO A 282 -8.26 -17.23 -3.55
N GLU A 283 -7.04 -16.78 -3.22
CA GLU A 283 -6.85 -15.72 -2.23
C GLU A 283 -7.32 -14.35 -2.71
N ALA A 284 -7.35 -14.09 -4.03
CA ALA A 284 -7.93 -12.86 -4.58
C ALA A 284 -9.45 -12.86 -4.38
N ALA A 285 -10.13 -13.99 -4.64
CA ALA A 285 -11.56 -14.14 -4.35
C ALA A 285 -11.85 -14.03 -2.85
N ASN A 286 -11.02 -14.65 -2.00
CA ASN A 286 -11.12 -14.53 -0.55
C ASN A 286 -10.90 -13.08 -0.07
N TRP A 287 -9.96 -12.35 -0.69
CA TRP A 287 -9.69 -10.95 -0.38
C TRP A 287 -10.88 -10.05 -0.72
N GLU A 288 -11.48 -10.22 -1.90
CA GLU A 288 -12.68 -9.47 -2.30
C GLU A 288 -13.86 -9.74 -1.34
N PHE A 289 -14.10 -11.02 -1.00
CA PHE A 289 -15.11 -11.38 0.00
C PHE A 289 -14.81 -10.73 1.36
N PHE A 290 -13.54 -10.78 1.81
CA PHE A 290 -13.10 -10.16 3.06
C PHE A 290 -13.31 -8.64 3.08
N LEU A 291 -13.08 -7.95 1.97
CA LEU A 291 -13.36 -6.52 1.86
C LEU A 291 -14.85 -6.21 2.04
N GLY A 292 -15.73 -7.09 1.56
CA GLY A 292 -17.18 -6.99 1.72
C GLY A 292 -17.72 -7.23 3.14
N LEU A 293 -16.94 -7.90 4.01
CA LEU A 293 -17.34 -8.12 5.41
C LEU A 293 -17.42 -6.79 6.18
N PRO A 294 -18.32 -6.67 7.19
CA PRO A 294 -18.42 -5.47 8.00
C PRO A 294 -17.12 -5.17 8.77
N GLU A 295 -16.81 -3.88 8.93
CA GLU A 295 -15.75 -3.45 9.83
C GLU A 295 -16.17 -3.66 11.29
N ALA A 296 -15.18 -3.95 12.15
CA ALA A 296 -15.45 -4.21 13.57
C ALA A 296 -15.95 -2.94 14.30
N ASP A 297 -16.87 -3.10 15.25
CA ASP A 297 -17.32 -2.02 16.11
C ASP A 297 -16.22 -1.61 17.10
N THR A 298 -15.48 -0.58 16.73
CA THR A 298 -14.28 -0.16 17.47
C THR A 298 -14.57 0.35 18.89
N SER A 299 -15.84 0.60 19.27
CA SER A 299 -16.21 0.94 20.65
C SER A 299 -16.02 -0.24 21.62
N LYS A 300 -16.05 -1.48 21.10
CA LYS A 300 -15.96 -2.71 21.90
C LYS A 300 -14.53 -3.13 22.24
N ILE A 301 -13.51 -2.46 21.69
CA ILE A 301 -12.11 -2.82 21.91
C ILE A 301 -11.23 -1.59 22.03
N ASN A 302 -10.30 -1.62 23.00
CA ASN A 302 -9.40 -0.50 23.23
C ASN A 302 -8.42 -0.29 22.05
N PRO A 303 -8.49 0.84 21.32
CA PRO A 303 -7.62 1.11 20.17
C PRO A 303 -6.15 1.31 20.55
N ALA A 304 -5.81 1.52 21.82
CA ALA A 304 -4.43 1.57 22.29
C ALA A 304 -3.73 0.20 22.33
N THR A 305 -4.48 -0.90 22.14
CA THR A 305 -3.92 -2.25 22.05
C THR A 305 -3.58 -2.61 20.59
N ILE A 306 -2.71 -3.61 20.39
CA ILE A 306 -2.41 -4.11 19.04
C ILE A 306 -3.70 -4.65 18.38
N GLN A 307 -4.46 -5.48 19.08
CA GLN A 307 -5.70 -6.04 18.53
C GLN A 307 -6.72 -4.95 18.20
N GLY A 308 -6.91 -3.96 19.08
CA GLY A 308 -7.86 -2.88 18.86
C GLY A 308 -7.46 -1.96 17.71
N SER A 309 -6.19 -1.57 17.61
CA SER A 309 -5.70 -0.76 16.47
C SER A 309 -5.80 -1.51 15.14
N GLN A 310 -5.53 -2.81 15.13
CA GLN A 310 -5.49 -3.60 13.89
C GLN A 310 -6.85 -4.14 13.43
N LEU A 311 -7.87 -4.09 14.29
CA LEU A 311 -9.27 -4.29 13.86
C LEU A 311 -9.87 -3.05 13.17
N LYS A 312 -9.17 -1.91 13.19
CA LYS A 312 -9.53 -0.75 12.39
C LYS A 312 -8.99 -0.90 10.98
N ARG A 313 -9.83 -0.56 9.98
CA ARG A 313 -9.39 -0.43 8.59
C ARG A 313 -8.19 0.52 8.50
N PRO A 314 -7.06 0.07 7.93
CA PRO A 314 -5.96 0.98 7.60
C PRO A 314 -6.40 1.93 6.48
N LEU A 315 -6.03 3.21 6.60
CA LEU A 315 -6.28 4.24 5.57
C LEU A 315 -4.97 4.67 4.89
N PHE A 316 -4.00 3.76 4.88
CA PHE A 316 -2.77 3.81 4.11
C PHE A 316 -2.44 2.38 3.67
N GLU A 317 -2.57 2.08 2.38
CA GLU A 317 -2.47 0.72 1.84
C GLU A 317 -1.75 0.68 0.49
N PHE A 318 -1.01 -0.41 0.28
CA PHE A 318 -0.44 -0.78 -1.02
C PHE A 318 0.48 0.29 -1.64
N SER A 319 1.22 1.04 -0.81
CA SER A 319 2.13 2.07 -1.29
C SER A 319 3.27 1.52 -2.15
N GLY A 320 3.89 2.39 -2.94
CA GLY A 320 5.07 2.06 -3.75
C GLY A 320 6.36 1.81 -2.95
N ALA A 321 6.29 1.73 -1.61
CA ALA A 321 7.46 1.54 -0.76
C ALA A 321 8.12 0.16 -0.99
N CYS A 322 9.41 0.06 -0.65
CA CYS A 322 10.19 -1.16 -0.73
C CYS A 322 9.53 -2.33 0.03
N ALA A 323 9.78 -3.56 -0.42
CA ALA A 323 9.41 -4.77 0.32
C ALA A 323 10.11 -4.75 1.69
N GLY A 324 9.32 -4.73 2.78
CA GLY A 324 9.87 -4.66 4.14
C GLY A 324 10.27 -3.26 4.60
N CYS A 325 9.75 -2.20 3.96
CA CYS A 325 10.00 -0.81 4.38
C CYS A 325 9.73 -0.59 5.89
N GLY A 326 10.68 0.04 6.58
CA GLY A 326 10.58 0.33 8.01
C GLY A 326 9.67 1.52 8.35
N GLU A 327 9.34 2.37 7.38
CA GLU A 327 8.58 3.61 7.64
C GLU A 327 7.06 3.39 7.65
N THR A 328 6.55 2.68 6.64
CA THR A 328 5.10 2.60 6.37
C THR A 328 4.25 1.91 7.44
N PRO A 329 4.74 0.95 8.25
CA PRO A 329 3.96 0.45 9.38
C PRO A 329 3.55 1.55 10.37
N TYR A 330 4.40 2.56 10.57
CA TYR A 330 4.10 3.70 11.45
C TYR A 330 3.01 4.60 10.85
N VAL A 331 3.13 4.95 9.56
CA VAL A 331 2.12 5.74 8.85
C VAL A 331 0.78 5.01 8.81
N LYS A 332 0.78 3.70 8.50
CA LYS A 332 -0.41 2.85 8.54
C LYS A 332 -1.08 2.89 9.92
N LEU A 333 -0.32 2.69 10.99
CA LEU A 333 -0.85 2.73 12.36
C LEU A 333 -1.44 4.10 12.70
N LEU A 334 -0.75 5.18 12.32
CA LEU A 334 -1.27 6.55 12.48
C LEU A 334 -2.65 6.70 11.82
N THR A 335 -2.80 6.21 10.59
CA THR A 335 -4.10 6.28 9.90
C THR A 335 -5.19 5.44 10.56
N GLN A 336 -4.86 4.32 11.19
CA GLN A 336 -5.82 3.51 11.96
C GLN A 336 -6.28 4.25 13.23
N LEU A 337 -5.43 5.08 13.82
CA LEU A 337 -5.75 5.80 15.06
C LEU A 337 -6.53 7.10 14.83
N ALA A 338 -6.25 7.82 13.74
CA ALA A 338 -6.80 9.17 13.53
C ALA A 338 -7.17 9.50 12.08
N GLY A 339 -7.07 8.55 11.13
CA GLY A 339 -7.12 8.83 9.69
C GLY A 339 -8.39 9.52 9.20
N ASP A 340 -9.51 9.36 9.89
CA ASP A 340 -10.79 10.02 9.64
C ASP A 340 -10.79 11.55 9.88
N ARG A 341 -9.69 12.10 10.39
CA ARG A 341 -9.52 13.53 10.72
C ARG A 341 -8.07 14.02 10.59
N LEU A 342 -7.23 13.30 9.84
CA LEU A 342 -5.85 13.68 9.60
C LEU A 342 -5.74 14.79 8.55
N LEU A 343 -4.93 15.79 8.87
CA LEU A 343 -4.34 16.72 7.90
C LEU A 343 -2.83 16.48 7.94
N ILE A 344 -2.25 16.04 6.83
CA ILE A 344 -0.85 15.65 6.73
C ILE A 344 -0.11 16.64 5.82
N GLY A 345 0.82 17.38 6.40
CA GLY A 345 1.96 17.94 5.67
C GLY A 345 3.06 16.89 5.61
N ASN A 346 3.55 16.58 4.41
CA ASN A 346 4.61 15.61 4.21
C ASN A 346 5.84 16.29 3.60
N ALA A 347 7.01 16.15 4.22
CA ALA A 347 8.26 16.63 3.65
C ALA A 347 8.65 15.78 2.44
N THR A 348 9.38 16.37 1.51
CA THR A 348 9.92 15.61 0.37
C THR A 348 10.95 14.56 0.85
N GLY A 349 10.81 13.33 0.38
CA GLY A 349 11.66 12.19 0.78
C GLY A 349 10.98 10.87 0.47
N CYS A 350 11.46 9.75 1.01
CA CYS A 350 10.82 8.45 0.77
C CYS A 350 9.32 8.49 1.07
N SER A 351 8.92 9.15 2.16
CA SER A 351 7.52 9.30 2.56
C SER A 351 6.64 10.07 1.59
N SER A 352 7.16 11.05 0.85
CA SER A 352 6.40 11.67 -0.24
C SER A 352 6.39 10.82 -1.50
N ILE A 353 7.48 10.09 -1.77
CA ILE A 353 7.55 9.21 -2.95
C ILE A 353 6.58 8.04 -2.84
N TYR A 354 6.63 7.25 -1.76
CA TYR A 354 5.65 6.17 -1.62
C TYR A 354 4.27 6.68 -1.22
N GLY A 355 4.15 7.91 -0.69
CA GLY A 355 2.92 8.50 -0.18
C GLY A 355 2.10 9.28 -1.21
N GLY A 356 2.71 9.71 -2.31
CA GLY A 356 2.06 10.57 -3.31
C GLY A 356 2.76 10.66 -4.67
N ASN A 357 3.69 9.76 -5.01
CA ASN A 357 4.22 9.72 -6.39
C ASN A 357 3.16 9.15 -7.34
N LEU A 358 2.71 9.99 -8.26
CA LEU A 358 1.68 9.67 -9.25
C LEU A 358 2.14 8.51 -10.16
N PRO A 359 1.21 7.67 -10.66
CA PRO A 359 -0.21 7.96 -10.86
C PRO A 359 -1.16 7.47 -9.76
N THR A 360 -0.64 6.90 -8.67
CA THR A 360 -1.44 6.28 -7.60
C THR A 360 -1.09 6.80 -6.22
N THR A 361 -2.06 6.77 -5.31
CA THR A 361 -2.00 7.32 -3.96
C THR A 361 -2.48 6.26 -2.96
N PRO A 362 -1.72 5.99 -1.87
CA PRO A 362 -2.03 4.94 -0.90
C PRO A 362 -2.97 5.36 0.24
N TYR A 363 -3.18 6.67 0.43
CA TYR A 363 -4.07 7.17 1.47
C TYR A 363 -5.52 6.88 1.07
N CYS A 364 -6.28 6.24 1.96
CA CYS A 364 -7.63 5.75 1.67
C CYS A 364 -8.72 6.43 2.49
N GLN A 365 -9.96 6.12 2.15
CA GLN A 365 -11.15 6.60 2.82
C GLN A 365 -11.88 5.45 3.52
N ARG A 366 -12.59 5.79 4.60
CA ARG A 366 -13.61 4.94 5.23
C ARG A 366 -14.81 4.80 4.30
N SER A 367 -15.75 3.94 4.69
CA SER A 367 -17.04 3.76 3.99
C SER A 367 -17.90 5.04 3.94
N ASP A 368 -17.69 5.99 4.85
CA ASP A 368 -18.36 7.29 4.88
C ASP A 368 -17.63 8.38 4.08
N GLY A 369 -16.59 8.00 3.32
CA GLY A 369 -15.78 8.90 2.50
C GLY A 369 -14.70 9.67 3.25
N ARG A 370 -14.58 9.52 4.58
CA ARG A 370 -13.58 10.26 5.38
C ARG A 370 -12.23 9.55 5.36
N GLY A 371 -11.16 10.31 5.14
CA GLY A 371 -9.79 9.81 5.15
C GLY A 371 -8.77 10.93 5.34
N PRO A 372 -7.47 10.61 5.35
CA PRO A 372 -6.42 11.60 5.48
C PRO A 372 -6.43 12.58 4.31
N ALA A 373 -6.40 13.88 4.62
CA ALA A 373 -5.98 14.89 3.63
C ALA A 373 -4.47 14.96 3.66
N TRP A 374 -3.83 14.80 2.50
CA TRP A 374 -2.38 14.72 2.37
C TRP A 374 -1.88 15.75 1.36
N ALA A 375 -0.79 16.43 1.69
CA ALA A 375 -0.10 17.32 0.79
C ALA A 375 1.41 17.31 1.06
N ASN A 376 2.20 17.43 0.00
CA ASN A 376 3.63 17.67 0.05
C ASN A 376 3.88 19.06 -0.54
N SER A 377 4.43 19.96 0.29
CA SER A 377 4.86 21.30 -0.15
C SER A 377 6.27 21.20 -0.71
N LEU A 378 7.30 21.39 0.12
CA LEU A 378 8.70 21.26 -0.26
C LEU A 378 9.45 20.33 0.71
N PHE A 379 10.77 20.25 0.55
CA PHE A 379 11.62 19.45 1.42
C PHE A 379 11.88 20.18 2.74
N GLU A 380 12.11 21.48 2.66
CA GLU A 380 12.61 22.36 3.72
C GLU A 380 11.52 22.95 4.61
N ASP A 381 10.27 23.05 4.14
CA ASP A 381 9.21 23.88 4.76
C ASP A 381 8.12 23.09 5.49
N ASN A 382 8.28 21.78 5.63
CA ASN A 382 7.17 20.91 6.01
C ASN A 382 6.60 21.19 7.42
N ALA A 383 7.44 21.63 8.36
CA ALA A 383 6.98 21.97 9.70
C ALA A 383 6.06 23.21 9.64
N GLU A 384 6.49 24.24 8.92
CA GLU A 384 5.79 25.50 8.70
C GLU A 384 4.52 25.29 7.88
N PHE A 385 4.57 24.39 6.89
CA PHE A 385 3.42 24.01 6.08
C PHE A 385 2.32 23.36 6.94
N ALA A 386 2.68 22.37 7.75
CA ALA A 386 1.75 21.78 8.71
C ALA A 386 1.29 22.81 9.75
N PHE A 387 2.15 23.75 10.14
CA PHE A 387 1.76 24.85 11.03
C PHE A 387 0.68 25.76 10.41
N GLY A 388 0.79 26.09 9.13
CA GLY A 388 -0.25 26.79 8.38
C GLY A 388 -1.59 26.05 8.39
N MET A 389 -1.57 24.72 8.23
CA MET A 389 -2.79 23.89 8.35
C MET A 389 -3.40 23.97 9.75
N ARG A 390 -2.58 23.97 10.80
CA ARG A 390 -3.05 24.10 12.20
C ARG A 390 -3.66 25.47 12.47
N LEU A 391 -3.01 26.55 12.04
CA LEU A 391 -3.55 27.90 12.19
C LEU A 391 -4.90 28.06 11.49
N THR A 392 -5.03 27.50 10.28
CA THR A 392 -6.29 27.49 9.53
C THR A 392 -7.38 26.73 10.28
N ALA A 393 -7.09 25.50 10.73
CA ALA A 393 -8.05 24.70 11.47
C ALA A 393 -8.46 25.35 12.82
N ASP A 394 -7.55 26.01 13.52
CA ASP A 394 -7.84 26.78 14.75
C ASP A 394 -8.76 27.96 14.44
N LYS A 395 -8.44 28.75 13.41
CA LYS A 395 -9.20 29.97 13.10
C LYS A 395 -10.62 29.64 12.63
N LEU A 396 -10.78 28.61 11.79
CA LEU A 396 -12.10 28.18 11.32
C LEU A 396 -12.93 27.53 12.43
N ASN A 397 -12.30 26.81 13.37
CA ASN A 397 -12.99 26.33 14.56
C ASN A 397 -13.46 27.50 15.45
N ALA A 398 -12.58 28.46 15.76
CA ALA A 398 -12.93 29.63 16.56
C ALA A 398 -14.09 30.42 15.92
N TYR A 399 -14.03 30.63 14.60
CA TYR A 399 -15.11 31.29 13.87
C TYR A 399 -16.42 30.50 13.93
N ALA A 400 -16.38 29.17 13.80
CA ALA A 400 -17.57 28.34 13.96
C ALA A 400 -18.18 28.45 15.37
N ILE A 401 -17.35 28.50 16.42
CA ILE A 401 -17.81 28.69 17.81
C ILE A 401 -18.44 30.07 18.01
N GLU A 402 -17.84 31.14 17.48
CA GLU A 402 -18.41 32.50 17.51
C GLU A 402 -19.79 32.55 16.84
N LEU A 403 -19.97 31.82 15.74
CA LEU A 403 -21.26 31.71 15.05
C LEU A 403 -22.28 30.89 15.85
N LEU A 404 -21.87 29.82 16.54
CA LEU A 404 -22.74 29.09 17.46
C LEU A 404 -23.25 30.00 18.60
N ASP A 405 -22.38 30.86 19.14
CA ASP A 405 -22.77 31.82 20.17
C ASP A 405 -23.83 32.80 19.68
N GLN A 406 -23.73 33.26 18.43
CA GLN A 406 -24.76 34.09 17.81
C GLN A 406 -26.09 33.33 17.63
N VAL A 407 -26.04 32.05 17.25
CA VAL A 407 -27.24 31.20 17.14
C VAL A 407 -27.91 31.01 18.50
N ILE A 408 -27.13 30.76 19.55
CA ILE A 408 -27.64 30.59 20.92
C ILE A 408 -28.30 31.88 21.41
N ALA A 409 -27.65 33.04 21.17
CA ALA A 409 -28.15 34.34 21.58
C ALA A 409 -29.37 34.84 20.77
N ALA A 410 -29.57 34.34 19.54
CA ALA A 410 -30.66 34.81 18.67
C ALA A 410 -32.05 34.42 19.20
N GLU A 411 -32.91 35.39 19.52
CA GLU A 411 -34.26 35.15 20.05
C GLU A 411 -35.13 34.27 19.12
N LYS A 412 -34.98 34.44 17.81
CA LYS A 412 -35.77 33.74 16.79
C LYS A 412 -35.20 32.36 16.42
N ALA A 413 -34.05 31.96 16.95
CA ALA A 413 -33.48 30.65 16.64
C ALA A 413 -34.30 29.53 17.32
N PRO A 414 -34.63 28.43 16.61
CA PRO A 414 -35.37 27.31 17.18
C PRO A 414 -34.68 26.73 18.42
N ALA A 415 -35.47 26.33 19.42
CA ALA A 415 -34.94 25.79 20.69
C ALA A 415 -34.05 24.55 20.46
N GLU A 416 -34.44 23.68 19.53
CA GLU A 416 -33.66 22.49 19.15
C GLU A 416 -32.29 22.85 18.57
N LEU A 417 -32.22 23.87 17.71
CA LEU A 417 -30.97 24.37 17.13
C LEU A 417 -30.04 24.92 18.22
N LYS A 418 -30.59 25.67 19.19
CA LYS A 418 -29.83 26.17 20.34
C LYS A 418 -29.29 25.04 21.21
N ALA A 419 -30.11 24.04 21.51
CA ALA A 419 -29.71 22.89 22.32
C ALA A 419 -28.56 22.10 21.68
N VAL A 420 -28.60 21.88 20.37
CA VAL A 420 -27.50 21.23 19.63
C VAL A 420 -26.25 22.09 19.66
N ALA A 421 -26.36 23.41 19.45
CA ALA A 421 -25.24 24.34 19.52
C ALA A 421 -24.54 24.34 20.89
N GLU A 422 -25.30 24.37 21.99
CA GLU A 422 -24.77 24.29 23.35
C GLU A 422 -24.08 22.96 23.63
N LYS A 423 -24.68 21.85 23.16
CA LYS A 423 -24.10 20.51 23.32
C LYS A 423 -22.79 20.37 22.54
N ILE A 424 -22.69 20.96 21.35
CA ILE A 424 -21.43 21.00 20.58
C ILE A 424 -20.33 21.69 21.39
N LYS A 425 -20.61 22.83 22.01
CA LYS A 425 -19.60 23.57 22.79
C LYS A 425 -19.05 22.80 24.00
N THR A 426 -19.82 21.86 24.54
CA THR A 426 -19.50 21.11 25.77
C THR A 426 -19.04 19.68 25.52
N THR A 427 -19.12 19.19 24.28
CA THR A 427 -18.76 17.80 23.95
C THR A 427 -17.24 17.60 23.95
N ASP A 428 -16.77 16.65 24.75
CA ASP A 428 -15.37 16.25 24.76
C ASP A 428 -14.99 15.45 23.51
N GLN A 429 -13.87 15.83 22.88
CA GLN A 429 -13.28 15.20 21.70
C GLN A 429 -11.85 14.71 21.96
N THR A 430 -11.50 14.40 23.22
CA THR A 430 -10.20 13.82 23.57
C THR A 430 -10.06 12.37 23.10
N SER A 431 -11.17 11.62 23.02
CA SER A 431 -11.22 10.24 22.55
C SER A 431 -11.76 10.13 21.11
N GLY A 432 -11.53 8.98 20.47
CA GLY A 432 -12.14 8.69 19.16
C GLY A 432 -13.67 8.64 19.21
N GLU A 433 -14.24 8.12 20.30
CA GLU A 433 -15.69 8.10 20.53
C GLU A 433 -16.24 9.52 20.66
N GLY A 434 -15.56 10.41 21.40
CA GLY A 434 -15.93 11.82 21.51
C GLY A 434 -15.96 12.54 20.16
N VAL A 435 -15.03 12.20 19.26
CA VAL A 435 -15.03 12.70 17.88
C VAL A 435 -16.23 12.18 17.09
N GLU A 436 -16.59 10.90 17.20
CA GLU A 436 -17.78 10.36 16.54
C GLU A 436 -19.08 10.99 17.09
N ASN A 437 -19.17 11.20 18.40
CA ASN A 437 -20.28 11.91 19.03
C ASN A 437 -20.39 13.35 18.51
N MET A 438 -19.27 14.06 18.38
CA MET A 438 -19.24 15.38 17.76
C MET A 438 -19.73 15.36 16.30
N ARG A 439 -19.40 14.32 15.53
CA ARG A 439 -19.90 14.19 14.15
C ARG A 439 -21.41 14.06 14.09
N VAL A 440 -22.02 13.30 15.00
CA VAL A 440 -23.48 13.17 15.10
C VAL A 440 -24.09 14.56 15.35
N LEU A 441 -23.54 15.31 16.29
CA LEU A 441 -24.01 16.67 16.61
C LEU A 441 -23.83 17.65 15.44
N VAL A 442 -22.70 17.60 14.74
CA VAL A 442 -22.46 18.46 13.58
C VAL A 442 -23.38 18.08 12.41
N ALA A 443 -23.68 16.80 12.21
CA ALA A 443 -24.64 16.37 11.20
C ALA A 443 -26.07 16.85 11.55
N GLU A 444 -26.45 16.75 12.82
CA GLU A 444 -27.73 17.28 13.35
C GLU A 444 -27.80 18.80 13.20
N LEU A 445 -26.75 19.53 13.55
CA LEU A 445 -26.62 20.97 13.34
C LEU A 445 -26.83 21.33 11.88
N LYS A 446 -26.12 20.68 10.95
CA LYS A 446 -26.25 20.92 9.50
C LYS A 446 -27.66 20.65 9.01
N LYS A 447 -28.31 19.59 9.51
CA LYS A 447 -29.72 19.28 9.18
C LYS A 447 -30.66 20.40 9.64
N LEU A 448 -30.49 20.91 10.86
CA LEU A 448 -31.33 21.98 11.41
C LEU A 448 -31.08 23.34 10.74
N LEU A 449 -29.86 23.59 10.27
CA LEU A 449 -29.52 24.79 9.48
C LEU A 449 -30.10 24.77 8.06
N GLY A 450 -30.43 23.58 7.52
CA GLY A 450 -30.90 23.42 6.15
C GLY A 450 -29.86 23.88 5.13
N ASP A 451 -30.27 24.74 4.18
CA ASP A 451 -29.37 25.38 3.21
C ASP A 451 -28.68 26.65 3.76
N GLY A 452 -28.96 27.00 5.01
CA GLY A 452 -28.44 28.20 5.66
C GLY A 452 -29.02 29.52 5.12
N SER A 453 -30.07 29.48 4.30
CA SER A 453 -30.68 30.67 3.70
C SER A 453 -31.40 31.58 4.70
N CYS A 454 -31.66 31.08 5.92
CA CYS A 454 -32.34 31.85 6.98
C CYS A 454 -31.67 33.19 7.31
N CYS A 455 -30.34 33.23 7.35
CA CYS A 455 -29.55 34.43 7.56
C CYS A 455 -28.07 34.19 7.27
N ASN A 456 -27.27 35.26 7.27
CA ASN A 456 -25.82 35.16 7.06
C ASN A 456 -25.11 34.31 8.12
N VAL A 457 -25.58 34.31 9.37
CA VAL A 457 -25.01 33.46 10.44
C VAL A 457 -25.22 31.99 10.11
N CYS A 458 -26.44 31.58 9.73
CA CYS A 458 -26.75 30.21 9.31
C CYS A 458 -25.85 29.77 8.14
N LYS A 459 -25.77 30.61 7.09
CA LYS A 459 -24.99 30.34 5.87
C LYS A 459 -23.50 30.18 6.17
N ASN A 460 -22.93 31.09 6.94
CA ASN A 460 -21.51 31.06 7.29
C ASN A 460 -21.22 29.85 8.18
N LEU A 461 -22.08 29.56 9.18
CA LEU A 461 -21.90 28.43 10.08
C LEU A 461 -21.94 27.11 9.31
N LEU A 462 -22.86 26.96 8.36
CA LEU A 462 -22.92 25.79 7.48
C LEU A 462 -21.61 25.58 6.71
N GLY A 463 -21.00 26.66 6.21
CA GLY A 463 -19.73 26.63 5.47
C GLY A 463 -18.51 26.22 6.31
N VAL A 464 -18.54 26.41 7.63
CA VAL A 464 -17.40 26.07 8.52
C VAL A 464 -17.71 24.99 9.56
N ALA A 465 -18.93 24.44 9.57
CA ALA A 465 -19.38 23.50 10.61
C ALA A 465 -18.48 22.26 10.74
N ASP A 466 -17.85 21.77 9.67
CA ASP A 466 -16.95 20.62 9.75
C ASP A 466 -15.69 20.91 10.58
N TYR A 467 -15.32 22.18 10.79
CA TYR A 467 -14.20 22.57 11.65
C TYR A 467 -14.54 22.52 13.15
N LEU A 468 -15.80 22.32 13.53
CA LEU A 468 -16.19 21.98 14.91
C LEU A 468 -15.65 20.60 15.33
N ILE A 469 -15.48 19.70 14.36
CA ILE A 469 -14.84 18.39 14.57
C ILE A 469 -13.32 18.60 14.64
N ARG A 470 -12.72 18.16 15.74
CA ARG A 470 -11.28 18.31 15.99
C ARG A 470 -10.43 17.67 14.89
N LYS A 471 -9.60 18.49 14.23
CA LYS A 471 -8.61 18.03 13.25
C LYS A 471 -7.30 17.65 13.92
N SER A 472 -6.63 16.62 13.38
CA SER A 472 -5.30 16.21 13.82
C SER A 472 -4.27 16.51 12.75
N VAL A 473 -3.50 17.56 12.98
CA VAL A 473 -2.47 18.03 12.07
C VAL A 473 -1.14 17.34 12.38
N TRP A 474 -0.54 16.75 11.35
CA TRP A 474 0.73 16.04 11.41
C TRP A 474 1.69 16.58 10.35
N ALA A 475 2.95 16.82 10.74
CA ALA A 475 4.07 16.93 9.82
C ALA A 475 4.81 15.58 9.81
N ILE A 476 4.93 14.95 8.64
CA ILE A 476 5.63 13.68 8.45
C ILE A 476 6.85 13.92 7.56
N GLY A 477 8.00 13.36 7.91
CA GLY A 477 9.19 13.44 7.06
C GLY A 477 10.32 12.55 7.57
N GLY A 478 11.36 12.36 6.75
CA GLY A 478 12.54 11.58 7.12
C GLY A 478 13.52 12.37 7.97
N ASP A 479 14.61 11.72 8.39
CA ASP A 479 15.68 12.34 9.17
C ASP A 479 16.37 13.51 8.45
N GLY A 480 16.65 13.40 7.15
CA GLY A 480 17.25 14.50 6.40
C GLY A 480 16.40 15.78 6.32
N TRP A 481 15.09 15.68 6.48
CA TRP A 481 14.27 16.86 6.69
C TRP A 481 14.43 17.38 8.13
N ALA A 482 14.22 16.52 9.11
CA ALA A 482 14.09 16.91 10.51
C ALA A 482 15.40 17.38 11.14
N TYR A 483 16.52 16.74 10.83
CA TYR A 483 17.82 17.01 11.45
C TYR A 483 18.66 17.98 10.62
N ASP A 484 18.42 18.11 9.32
CA ASP A 484 19.22 18.95 8.41
C ASP A 484 18.42 20.13 7.85
N ILE A 485 17.81 19.98 6.67
CA ILE A 485 17.35 21.13 5.87
C ILE A 485 16.14 21.84 6.49
N GLY A 486 15.23 21.10 7.14
CA GLY A 486 14.03 21.64 7.77
C GLY A 486 14.14 21.84 9.28
N TYR A 487 15.32 21.63 9.88
CA TYR A 487 15.51 21.70 11.33
C TYR A 487 15.15 23.08 11.90
N GLY A 488 15.53 24.17 11.23
CA GLY A 488 15.20 25.53 11.68
C GLY A 488 13.68 25.80 11.73
N GLY A 489 12.95 25.33 10.72
CA GLY A 489 11.49 25.38 10.68
C GLY A 489 10.85 24.52 11.76
N LEU A 490 11.38 23.31 11.94
CA LEU A 490 10.94 22.38 12.98
C LEU A 490 11.12 22.96 14.39
N ASP A 491 12.29 23.51 14.71
CA ASP A 491 12.57 24.18 15.98
C ASP A 491 11.56 25.30 16.25
N HIS A 492 11.36 26.19 15.28
CA HIS A 492 10.42 27.30 15.39
C HIS A 492 8.97 26.83 15.66
N VAL A 493 8.52 25.81 14.93
CA VAL A 493 7.15 25.28 15.08
C VAL A 493 6.97 24.57 16.42
N LEU A 494 7.96 23.82 16.90
CA LEU A 494 7.91 23.21 18.23
C LEU A 494 7.90 24.28 19.34
N ALA A 495 8.73 25.33 19.20
CA ALA A 495 8.78 26.45 20.14
C ALA A 495 7.48 27.25 20.21
N SER A 496 6.63 27.21 19.18
CA SER A 496 5.34 27.91 19.15
C SER A 496 4.32 27.43 20.20
N GLY A 497 4.50 26.22 20.75
CA GLY A 497 3.56 25.59 21.70
C GLY A 497 2.22 25.17 21.10
N ARG A 498 2.09 25.20 19.76
CA ARG A 498 0.85 24.88 19.05
C ARG A 498 0.65 23.36 18.93
N ASN A 499 -0.61 22.93 18.86
CA ASN A 499 -0.96 21.50 18.91
C ASN A 499 -0.76 20.77 17.56
N ILE A 500 0.50 20.58 17.20
CA ILE A 500 0.97 19.88 15.98
C ILE A 500 1.75 18.65 16.41
N LYS A 501 1.62 17.56 15.65
CA LYS A 501 2.39 16.34 15.87
C LYS A 501 3.42 16.21 14.77
N ILE A 502 4.63 15.83 15.13
CA ILE A 502 5.72 15.60 14.21
C ILE A 502 6.03 14.11 14.24
N LEU A 503 6.08 13.47 13.07
CA LEU A 503 6.54 12.09 12.91
C LEU A 503 7.80 12.12 12.05
N VAL A 504 8.95 11.96 12.72
CA VAL A 504 10.24 11.76 12.05
C VAL A 504 10.44 10.27 11.81
N LEU A 505 10.56 9.90 10.55
CA LEU A 505 10.83 8.55 10.10
C LEU A 505 12.35 8.41 9.94
N ASP A 506 13.02 8.20 11.06
CA ASP A 506 14.49 8.22 11.12
C ASP A 506 15.07 6.95 10.49
N THR A 507 15.76 7.12 9.37
CA THR A 507 16.47 6.05 8.67
C THR A 507 17.98 6.18 8.81
N GLU A 508 18.46 7.16 9.58
CA GLU A 508 19.88 7.50 9.79
C GLU A 508 20.64 7.85 8.50
N VAL A 509 19.93 8.02 7.37
CA VAL A 509 20.48 8.36 6.05
C VAL A 509 19.42 9.02 5.16
N TYR A 510 19.84 9.71 4.11
CA TYR A 510 18.92 10.19 3.07
C TYR A 510 18.53 9.03 2.15
N SER A 511 17.59 8.21 2.60
CA SER A 511 17.18 6.97 1.94
C SER A 511 16.77 7.18 0.47
N ASN A 512 15.99 8.22 0.17
CA ASN A 512 15.44 8.44 -1.17
C ASN A 512 16.50 8.72 -2.24
N THR A 513 17.53 9.49 -1.88
CA THR A 513 18.52 10.00 -2.84
C THR A 513 19.74 9.07 -2.98
N GLY A 514 19.72 7.89 -2.36
CA GLY A 514 20.76 6.88 -2.49
C GLY A 514 21.59 6.64 -1.22
N GLY A 515 21.15 7.12 -0.05
CA GLY A 515 21.80 6.86 1.24
C GLY A 515 22.95 7.80 1.56
N GLN A 516 22.81 9.09 1.27
CA GLN A 516 23.74 10.12 1.74
C GLN A 516 23.68 10.25 3.27
N ALA A 517 24.78 10.68 3.89
CA ALA A 517 24.83 10.94 5.32
C ALA A 517 23.90 12.10 5.71
N SER A 518 23.30 12.00 6.89
CA SER A 518 22.52 13.04 7.56
C SER A 518 23.15 13.38 8.91
N LYS A 519 22.59 14.37 9.62
CA LYS A 519 22.95 14.59 11.03
C LYS A 519 22.48 13.49 12.00
N SER A 520 21.71 12.49 11.54
CA SER A 520 21.32 11.31 12.34
C SER A 520 22.11 10.03 12.02
N THR A 521 23.11 10.09 11.12
CA THR A 521 23.99 8.95 10.76
C THR A 521 24.90 8.47 11.89
#